data_AF-A0A9Q9IRF1-F1
#
_entry.id   AF-A0A9Q9IRF1-F1
#
_cell.length_a   1.000
_cell.length_b   1.000
_cell.length_c   1.000
_cell.angle_alpha   90.00
_cell.angle_beta   90.00
_cell.angle_gamma   90.00
#
_symmetry.space_group_name_H-M   'P 1'
#
loop_
_entity.id
_entity.type
_entity.pdbx_description
1 polymer ?
#
loop_
_entity_poly.entity_id
_entity_poly.type
_entity_poly.pdbx_seq_one_letter_code
_entity_poly.pdbx_strand_id
1 'polypeptide(L)'
;MVELEKPPVLAARGGCWFRGGGVELHFGVEQEFVAARKAHPGVLVTGIDALARRLTAAGVEVEWDDNFPGHRRCYAVDPLGNRLEFLEPETAA
;
A
#
# COMPACT_ATOMS: atom_id res chain seq x y z
N MET A 1 8.94 0.29 7.50
CA MET A 1 9.13 1.66 6.96
C MET A 1 9.36 2.60 8.12
N VAL A 2 10.00 3.74 7.88
CA VAL A 2 10.26 4.78 8.88
C VAL A 2 9.53 6.04 8.45
N GLU A 3 8.84 6.69 9.39
CA GLU A 3 8.25 8.00 9.15
C GLU A 3 9.35 9.06 9.02
N LEU A 4 9.21 9.94 8.03
CA LEU A 4 10.16 11.00 7.75
C LEU A 4 9.63 12.34 8.25
N GLU A 5 10.52 13.13 8.83
CA GLU A 5 10.23 14.54 9.07
C GLU A 5 10.10 15.28 7.74
N LYS A 6 8.98 15.98 7.57
CA LYS A 6 8.72 16.76 6.36
C LYS A 6 9.54 18.06 6.38
N PRO A 7 10.01 18.53 5.22
CA PRO A 7 10.59 19.87 5.12
C PRO A 7 9.64 20.94 5.70
N PRO A 8 10.13 21.97 6.41
CA PRO A 8 9.28 22.94 7.11
C PRO A 8 8.19 23.57 6.23
N VAL A 9 8.51 23.90 4.98
CA VAL A 9 7.55 24.48 4.01
C VAL A 9 6.39 23.55 3.64
N LEU A 10 6.59 22.24 3.75
CA LEU A 10 5.57 21.22 3.49
C LEU A 10 4.86 20.76 4.76
N ALA A 11 5.52 20.85 5.93
CA ALA A 11 4.94 20.45 7.21
C ALA A 11 3.64 21.19 7.53
N ALA A 12 3.56 22.48 7.21
CA ALA A 12 2.36 23.31 7.37
C ALA A 12 1.11 22.79 6.62
N ARG A 13 1.28 21.87 5.65
CA ARG A 13 0.20 21.30 4.83
C ARG A 13 -0.40 20.02 5.42
N GLY A 14 0.01 19.59 6.62
CA GLY A 14 -0.46 18.36 7.28
C GLY A 14 -0.01 17.07 6.59
N GLY A 15 -0.43 15.92 7.10
CA GLY A 15 -0.09 14.61 6.54
C GLY A 15 1.32 14.13 6.90
N CYS A 16 1.73 12.97 6.38
CA CYS A 16 2.93 12.25 6.81
C CYS A 16 3.62 11.52 5.65
N TRP A 17 4.94 11.33 5.77
CA TRP A 17 5.78 10.68 4.76
C TRP A 17 6.44 9.45 5.36
N PHE A 18 6.52 8.36 4.60
CA PHE A 18 7.17 7.12 5.02
C PHE A 18 8.16 6.64 3.96
N ARG A 19 9.29 6.09 4.39
CA ARG A 19 10.28 5.48 3.48
C ARG A 19 10.67 4.07 3.92
N GLY A 20 10.89 3.20 2.95
CA GLY A 20 11.46 1.88 3.15
C GLY A 20 11.31 1.02 1.90
N GLY A 21 12.16 -0.01 1.77
CA GLY A 21 12.06 -0.95 0.65
C GLY A 21 12.22 -0.30 -0.74
N GLY A 22 13.01 0.77 -0.84
CA GLY A 22 13.26 1.47 -2.11
C GLY A 22 12.17 2.45 -2.54
N VAL A 23 11.08 2.59 -1.78
CA VAL A 23 10.00 3.54 -2.06
C VAL A 23 9.83 4.56 -0.93
N GLU A 24 9.24 5.69 -1.30
CA GLU A 24 8.79 6.74 -0.38
C GLU A 24 7.33 7.06 -0.68
N LEU A 25 6.49 7.04 0.35
CA LEU A 25 5.06 7.28 0.28
C LEU A 25 4.74 8.61 0.93
N HIS A 26 4.04 9.48 0.22
CA HIS A 26 3.61 10.80 0.70
C HIS A 26 2.09 10.80 0.86
N PHE A 27 1.63 10.95 2.10
CA PHE A 27 0.22 11.13 2.40
C PHE A 27 -0.05 12.62 2.62
N GLY A 28 -0.56 13.28 1.58
CA GLY A 28 -1.00 14.67 1.64
C GLY A 28 -2.42 14.79 2.18
N VAL A 29 -2.71 15.88 2.88
CA VAL A 29 -4.08 16.21 3.27
C VAL A 29 -4.75 16.92 2.10
N GLU A 30 -5.94 16.47 1.74
CA GLU A 30 -6.78 17.08 0.71
C GLU A 30 -8.17 17.34 1.28
N GLN A 31 -8.69 18.54 1.03
CA GLN A 31 -10.07 18.88 1.39
C GLN A 31 -11.02 18.23 0.40
N GLU A 32 -12.14 17.69 0.89
CA GLU A 32 -13.11 16.94 0.07
C GLU A 32 -12.49 15.74 -0.66
N PHE A 33 -11.52 15.09 -0.01
CA PHE A 33 -10.83 13.92 -0.53
C PHE A 33 -11.80 12.82 -1.00
N VAL A 34 -11.54 12.30 -2.21
CA VAL A 34 -12.23 11.15 -2.78
C VAL A 34 -11.22 10.04 -3.05
N ALA A 35 -11.42 8.89 -2.43
CA ALA A 35 -10.50 7.77 -2.53
C ALA A 35 -10.33 7.22 -3.95
N ALA A 36 -9.10 6.86 -4.31
CA ALA A 36 -8.79 6.20 -5.57
C ALA A 36 -9.12 4.70 -5.47
N ARG A 37 -10.34 4.34 -5.91
CA ARG A 37 -10.85 2.96 -5.83
C ARG A 37 -10.36 2.04 -6.96
N LYS A 38 -9.78 2.61 -8.02
CA LYS A 38 -9.29 1.87 -9.21
C LYS A 38 -7.82 2.14 -9.51
N ALA A 39 -7.40 3.39 -9.62
CA ALA A 39 -5.99 3.72 -9.73
C ALA A 39 -5.31 3.45 -8.38
N HIS A 40 -4.20 2.71 -8.39
CA HIS A 40 -3.50 2.33 -7.17
C HIS A 40 -2.00 2.09 -7.43
N PRO A 41 -1.15 2.22 -6.41
CA PRO A 41 0.21 1.72 -6.47
C PRO A 41 0.24 0.20 -6.28
N GLY A 42 1.04 -0.48 -7.11
CA GLY A 42 1.42 -1.87 -6.94
C GLY A 42 2.76 -1.99 -6.23
N VAL A 43 2.79 -2.74 -5.13
CA VAL A 43 4.00 -2.94 -4.33
C VAL A 43 4.47 -4.38 -4.45
N LEU A 44 5.66 -4.56 -5.02
CA LEU A 44 6.34 -5.85 -5.03
C LEU A 44 6.78 -6.20 -3.60
N VAL A 45 6.39 -7.37 -3.11
CA VAL A 45 6.68 -7.82 -1.75
C VAL A 45 7.37 -9.18 -1.75
N THR A 46 7.96 -9.52 -0.60
CA THR A 46 8.46 -10.87 -0.31
C THR A 46 7.64 -11.43 0.85
N GLY A 47 7.12 -12.65 0.69
CA GLY A 47 6.26 -13.31 1.66
C GLY A 47 4.83 -12.74 1.68
N ILE A 48 4.14 -12.71 0.54
CA ILE A 48 2.80 -12.15 0.38
C ILE A 48 1.77 -12.78 1.33
N ASP A 49 1.89 -14.07 1.65
CA ASP A 49 1.00 -14.72 2.62
C ASP A 49 1.21 -14.21 4.05
N ALA A 50 2.46 -13.91 4.42
CA ALA A 50 2.77 -13.36 5.73
C ALA A 50 2.26 -11.93 5.85
N LEU A 51 2.36 -11.14 4.77
CA LEU A 51 1.74 -9.82 4.69
C LEU A 51 0.21 -9.92 4.82
N ALA A 52 -0.43 -10.78 4.03
CA ALA A 52 -1.87 -10.97 4.06
C ALA A 52 -2.37 -11.35 5.47
N ARG A 53 -1.69 -12.29 6.16
CA ARG A 53 -2.00 -12.64 7.55
C ARG A 53 -1.88 -11.46 8.52
N ARG A 54 -0.88 -10.58 8.33
CA ARG A 54 -0.72 -9.40 9.18
C ARG A 54 -1.82 -8.37 8.95
N LEU A 55 -2.23 -8.19 7.69
CA LEU A 55 -3.34 -7.30 7.33
C LEU A 55 -4.66 -7.81 7.94
N THR A 56 -4.98 -9.10 7.75
CA THR A 56 -6.21 -9.68 8.30
C THR A 56 -6.23 -9.67 9.82
N ALA A 57 -5.09 -9.93 10.48
CA ALA A 57 -4.98 -9.81 11.94
C ALA A 57 -5.21 -8.37 12.45
N ALA A 58 -4.95 -7.36 11.62
CA ALA A 58 -5.24 -5.95 11.90
C ALA A 58 -6.67 -5.54 11.50
N GLY A 59 -7.52 -6.47 11.05
CA GLY A 59 -8.89 -6.22 10.62
C GLY A 59 -9.01 -5.66 9.20
N VAL A 60 -7.94 -5.72 8.40
CA VAL A 60 -7.96 -5.31 6.99
C VAL A 60 -8.33 -6.50 6.11
N GLU A 61 -9.37 -6.34 5.29
CA GLU A 61 -9.76 -7.35 4.31
C GLU A 61 -8.72 -7.44 3.17
N VAL A 62 -8.45 -8.67 2.73
CA VAL A 62 -7.52 -8.97 1.64
C VAL A 62 -8.29 -9.70 0.54
N GLU A 63 -8.35 -9.10 -0.65
CA GLU A 63 -8.99 -9.67 -1.84
C GLU A 63 -7.92 -10.27 -2.74
N TRP A 64 -7.89 -11.61 -2.88
CA TRP A 64 -6.95 -12.30 -3.77
C TRP A 64 -7.39 -12.22 -5.23
N ASP A 65 -6.43 -12.14 -6.15
CA ASP A 65 -6.68 -12.05 -7.59
C ASP A 65 -5.68 -12.91 -8.38
N ASP A 66 -6.21 -13.99 -8.96
CA ASP A 66 -5.44 -14.96 -9.75
C ASP A 66 -5.35 -14.59 -11.25
N ASN A 67 -5.83 -13.40 -11.65
CA ASN A 67 -5.86 -12.98 -13.06
C ASN A 67 -4.56 -12.29 -13.54
N PHE A 68 -3.46 -12.43 -12.81
CA PHE A 68 -2.15 -11.87 -13.20
C PHE A 68 -1.09 -12.97 -13.30
N PRO A 69 -0.88 -13.54 -14.51
CA PRO A 69 0.04 -14.67 -14.68
C PRO A 69 1.45 -14.38 -14.17
N GLY A 70 2.04 -15.38 -13.49
CA GLY A 70 3.41 -15.34 -12.99
C GLY A 70 3.59 -14.57 -11.68
N HIS A 71 2.52 -14.04 -11.07
CA HIS A 71 2.57 -13.49 -9.72
C HIS A 71 1.35 -13.91 -8.91
N ARG A 72 1.56 -14.07 -7.61
CA ARG A 72 0.47 -14.03 -6.66
C ARG A 72 0.18 -12.58 -6.33
N ARG A 73 -1.10 -12.22 -6.30
CA ARG A 73 -1.55 -10.85 -6.10
C ARG A 73 -2.75 -10.77 -5.16
N CYS A 74 -2.78 -9.74 -4.35
CA CYS A 74 -3.96 -9.34 -3.62
C CYS A 74 -4.11 -7.82 -3.54
N TYR A 75 -5.33 -7.38 -3.25
CA TYR A 75 -5.67 -6.00 -2.96
C TYR A 75 -6.09 -5.84 -1.50
N ALA A 76 -5.83 -4.66 -0.97
CA ALA A 76 -6.37 -4.21 0.30
C ALA A 76 -6.85 -2.76 0.17
N VAL A 77 -7.68 -2.32 1.12
CA VAL A 77 -8.17 -0.95 1.19
C VAL A 77 -7.55 -0.27 2.41
N ASP A 78 -6.96 0.90 2.20
CA ASP A 78 -6.41 1.70 3.30
C ASP A 78 -7.52 2.33 4.17
N PRO A 79 -7.20 2.90 5.33
CA PRO A 79 -8.22 3.51 6.21
C PRO A 79 -9.01 4.66 5.59
N LEU A 80 -8.55 5.24 4.48
CA LEU A 80 -9.19 6.33 3.76
C LEU A 80 -9.98 5.84 2.52
N GLY A 81 -9.98 4.54 2.24
CA GLY A 81 -10.71 3.94 1.13
C GLY A 81 -9.90 3.75 -0.16
N ASN A 82 -8.60 4.04 -0.18
CA ASN A 82 -7.76 3.85 -1.37
C ASN A 82 -7.46 2.37 -1.57
N ARG A 83 -7.49 1.93 -2.83
CA ARG A 83 -7.01 0.59 -3.19
C ARG A 83 -5.47 0.57 -3.15
N LEU A 84 -4.93 -0.51 -2.60
CA LEU A 84 -3.51 -0.86 -2.66
C LEU A 84 -3.38 -2.27 -3.27
N GLU A 85 -2.34 -2.50 -4.06
CA GLU A 85 -2.01 -3.81 -4.63
C GLU A 85 -0.68 -4.31 -4.05
N PHE A 86 -0.65 -5.58 -3.69
CA PHE A 86 0.56 -6.30 -3.31
C PHE A 86 0.73 -7.50 -4.20
N LEU A 87 1.95 -7.71 -4.71
CA LEU A 87 2.26 -8.80 -5.61
C LEU A 87 3.63 -9.41 -5.29
N GLU A 88 3.74 -10.72 -5.51
CA GLU A 88 4.99 -11.47 -5.37
C GLU A 88 5.12 -12.42 -6.56
N PRO A 89 6.29 -12.48 -7.24
CA PRO A 89 6.50 -13.40 -8.35
C PRO A 89 6.29 -14.85 -7.90
N GLU A 90 5.59 -15.63 -8.71
CA GLU A 90 5.53 -17.07 -8.49
C GLU A 90 6.94 -17.63 -8.67
N THR A 91 7.43 -18.38 -7.69
CA THR A 91 8.70 -19.08 -7.86
C THR A 91 8.48 -20.17 -8.90
N ALA A 92 9.27 -20.17 -9.97
CA ALA A 92 9.26 -21.27 -10.93
C ALA A 92 9.54 -22.59 -10.18
N ALA A 93 8.68 -23.57 -10.39
CA ALA A 93 8.85 -24.93 -9.86
C ALA A 93 10.12 -25.59 -10.41
#